data_AF-A0A7S1XLL6-F1
#
_entry.id   AF-A0A7S1XLL6-F1
#
_cell.length_a   1.000
_cell.length_b   1.000
_cell.length_c   1.000
_cell.angle_alpha   90.00
_cell.angle_beta   90.00
_cell.angle_gamma   90.00
#
_symmetry.space_group_name_H-M   'P 1'
#
loop_
_entity.id
_entity.type
_entity.pdbx_description
1 polymer ?
#
loop_
_entity_poly.entity_id
_entity_poly.type
_entity_poly.pdbx_seq_one_letter_code
_entity_poly.pdbx_strand_id
1 'polypeptide(L)'
;MNRMGSSVEVTEPSMMGEVSRVESDLHVATWNIAAINNNPFEYWLTYDNDYYKTLMQRVQDYIENPDESITVETVFTDDMYSSLRAEMLAAGWPEQDIAVVDGIWNSDFKQRQAVNGFLKDKELGLKRLASMPDRVTNTVSTESGMDYRPTVINCYGERLASVADWWAKWQSYMFATGVVKSSVVGQAYAQVLKPIKKSKYPAITEQEEAVSLPLQTLSLAIFDGILVDMLARVQGADGDWQDLRSNICANLNHRKTDRILEILSSQYAGADAVLLQEVARSFITRTAEGPLGQGHHVLYPATLDPKRDQNSVILLRKSRFDVPAGAEVTDRVFAQFPANAAAPAAAGDIFATLAEDKVSGDTVMVASFHGDTNGLASVPVMKAVNGAYRELKREHAGLRLIFGLDANTYRAKKEGYQNVLEFAEAFTAVGLTSIFGDVPNPDYVTTYNARTYLQPQLNKATKSDETAAKGDVNPKDFILFGADDFTPVTYGKDNTGGGTYVENMVFPTLKFPSDHGVLSALLRYSSQV
;
A
#
# COMPACT_ATOMS: atom_id res chain seq x y z
N MET A 1 -20.62 -45.82 -31.33
CA MET A 1 -19.50 -44.88 -31.55
C MET A 1 -19.87 -43.56 -30.93
N ASN A 2 -18.99 -43.06 -30.04
CA ASN A 2 -18.83 -41.71 -29.49
C ASN A 2 -20.02 -41.05 -28.78
N ARG A 3 -20.06 -41.07 -27.44
CA ARG A 3 -19.26 -40.35 -26.41
C ARG A 3 -19.95 -39.05 -25.99
N MET A 4 -20.72 -39.17 -24.91
CA MET A 4 -21.09 -38.09 -24.01
C MET A 4 -19.82 -37.51 -23.37
N GLY A 5 -19.67 -36.19 -23.41
CA GLY A 5 -18.65 -35.45 -22.65
C GLY A 5 -19.27 -34.97 -21.35
N SER A 6 -18.87 -35.56 -20.23
CA SER A 6 -19.15 -35.10 -18.88
C SER A 6 -18.34 -33.84 -18.59
N SER A 7 -19.02 -32.73 -18.29
CA SER A 7 -18.44 -31.57 -17.62
C SER A 7 -18.04 -31.97 -16.21
N VAL A 8 -16.74 -31.98 -15.93
CA VAL A 8 -16.22 -32.10 -14.56
C VAL A 8 -16.33 -30.71 -13.94
N GLU A 9 -17.32 -30.51 -13.08
CA GLU A 9 -17.31 -29.40 -12.12
C GLU A 9 -16.14 -29.61 -11.16
N VAL A 10 -15.19 -28.68 -11.19
CA VAL A 10 -14.16 -28.58 -10.16
C VAL A 10 -14.78 -27.83 -8.99
N THR A 11 -15.24 -28.58 -7.99
CA THR A 11 -15.67 -28.03 -6.71
C THR A 11 -14.45 -27.54 -5.93
N GLU A 12 -14.46 -26.27 -5.51
CA GLU A 12 -13.48 -25.70 -4.58
C GLU A 12 -13.45 -26.50 -3.27
N PRO A 13 -12.27 -26.86 -2.73
CA PRO A 13 -12.20 -27.56 -1.46
C PRO A 13 -12.49 -26.59 -0.32
N SER A 14 -13.49 -26.93 0.49
CA SER A 14 -13.76 -26.25 1.76
C SER A 14 -12.52 -26.30 2.66
N MET A 15 -12.16 -25.16 3.25
CA MET A 15 -11.04 -25.06 4.18
C MET A 15 -11.33 -25.88 5.44
N MET A 16 -10.35 -26.72 5.82
CA MET A 16 -10.30 -27.59 7.00
C MET A 16 -11.27 -28.78 7.06
N GLY A 17 -11.33 -29.59 6.00
CA GLY A 17 -11.41 -31.04 6.25
C GLY A 17 -10.10 -31.49 6.92
N GLU A 18 -10.16 -32.37 7.91
CA GLU A 18 -8.97 -32.96 8.57
C GLU A 18 -8.11 -33.73 7.54
N VAL A 19 -7.31 -33.02 6.74
CA VAL A 19 -6.20 -33.64 6.03
C VAL A 19 -5.12 -33.83 7.08
N SER A 20 -4.85 -35.09 7.44
CA SER A 20 -3.81 -35.42 8.42
C SER A 20 -2.46 -34.89 7.92
N ARG A 21 -1.97 -33.82 8.54
CA ARG A 21 -0.64 -33.26 8.27
C ARG A 21 0.41 -34.32 8.62
N VAL A 22 1.28 -34.64 7.66
CA VAL A 22 2.47 -35.44 7.96
C VAL A 22 3.54 -34.50 8.49
N GLU A 23 4.33 -34.94 9.45
CA GLU A 23 5.35 -34.11 10.13
C GLU A 23 6.33 -33.44 9.15
N SER A 24 6.59 -34.07 8.00
CA SER A 24 7.45 -33.53 6.94
C SER A 24 6.86 -32.34 6.19
N ASP A 25 5.54 -32.13 6.19
CA ASP A 25 4.90 -31.07 5.41
C ASP A 25 5.17 -29.68 6.01
N LEU A 26 5.50 -28.70 5.15
CA LEU A 26 5.80 -27.32 5.53
C LEU A 26 4.57 -26.42 5.39
N HIS A 27 4.23 -25.71 6.46
CA HIS A 27 3.21 -24.67 6.42
C HIS A 27 3.86 -23.33 6.11
N VAL A 28 3.54 -22.77 4.94
CA VAL A 28 4.10 -21.50 4.44
C VAL A 28 2.99 -20.46 4.32
N ALA A 29 3.30 -19.20 4.64
CA ALA A 29 2.43 -18.07 4.38
C ALA A 29 3.22 -16.90 3.79
N THR A 30 2.61 -16.11 2.89
CA THR A 30 3.16 -14.84 2.42
C THR A 30 2.13 -13.73 2.59
N TRP A 31 2.59 -12.54 2.96
CA TRP A 31 1.72 -11.39 3.18
C TRP A 31 2.44 -10.06 2.97
N ASN A 32 1.92 -9.25 2.04
CA ASN A 32 2.25 -7.83 2.01
C ASN A 32 1.50 -7.10 3.13
N ILE A 33 2.25 -6.55 4.08
CA ILE A 33 1.69 -5.85 5.26
C ILE A 33 1.75 -4.32 5.13
N ALA A 34 2.05 -3.83 3.92
CA ALA A 34 2.20 -2.42 3.55
C ALA A 34 1.24 -1.49 4.27
N ALA A 35 1.74 -0.32 4.67
CA ALA A 35 0.93 0.73 5.28
C ALA A 35 -0.30 1.05 4.42
N ILE A 36 -1.49 0.89 5.00
CA ILE A 36 -2.67 1.59 4.50
C ILE A 36 -2.30 3.06 4.62
N ASN A 37 -2.56 3.85 3.58
CA ASN A 37 -2.30 5.28 3.62
C ASN A 37 -2.91 5.91 4.88
N ASN A 38 -2.31 6.99 5.36
CA ASN A 38 -2.77 7.69 6.56
C ASN A 38 -4.16 8.31 6.40
N ASN A 39 -4.72 8.31 5.18
CA ASN A 39 -6.08 8.73 4.89
C ASN A 39 -7.11 7.65 5.29
N PRO A 40 -7.90 7.87 6.34
CA PRO A 40 -8.89 6.90 6.84
C PRO A 40 -10.04 6.66 5.86
N PHE A 41 -10.22 7.54 4.87
CA PHE A 41 -11.28 7.45 3.87
C PHE A 41 -10.75 7.13 2.47
N GLU A 42 -9.45 6.79 2.28
CA GLU A 42 -8.92 6.57 0.92
C GLU A 42 -9.66 5.45 0.21
N TYR A 43 -9.99 4.36 0.92
CA TYR A 43 -10.67 3.20 0.37
C TYR A 43 -12.09 3.05 0.92
N TRP A 44 -12.97 2.49 0.09
CA TRP A 44 -14.23 1.92 0.58
C TRP A 44 -13.90 0.86 1.63
N LEU A 45 -14.65 0.84 2.72
CA LEU A 45 -14.44 -0.08 3.84
C LEU A 45 -15.61 -1.02 3.95
N THR A 46 -15.31 -2.29 4.18
CA THR A 46 -16.30 -3.22 4.73
C THR A 46 -16.45 -2.91 6.21
N TYR A 47 -17.41 -2.05 6.53
CA TYR A 47 -17.66 -1.58 7.89
C TYR A 47 -19.14 -1.65 8.23
N ASP A 48 -19.48 -2.43 9.26
CA ASP A 48 -20.85 -2.53 9.78
C ASP A 48 -21.20 -1.32 10.64
N ASN A 49 -21.38 -0.19 9.97
CA ASN A 49 -21.77 1.08 10.55
C ASN A 49 -22.67 1.82 9.56
N ASP A 50 -23.93 1.98 9.90
CA ASP A 50 -24.92 2.57 9.00
C ASP A 50 -24.64 4.04 8.69
N TYR A 51 -24.07 4.75 9.66
CA TYR A 51 -23.64 6.12 9.47
C TYR A 51 -22.48 6.22 8.45
N TYR A 52 -21.50 5.32 8.48
CA TYR A 52 -20.43 5.24 7.48
C TYR A 52 -21.02 5.05 6.07
N LYS A 53 -21.88 4.03 5.89
CA LYS A 53 -22.50 3.74 4.60
C LYS A 53 -23.27 4.96 4.07
N THR A 54 -24.05 5.58 4.93
CA THR A 54 -24.86 6.77 4.61
C THR A 54 -23.99 7.98 4.27
N LEU A 55 -22.96 8.28 5.08
CA LEU A 55 -22.06 9.39 4.84
C LEU A 55 -21.33 9.24 3.51
N MET A 56 -20.76 8.07 3.25
CA MET A 56 -20.00 7.82 2.02
C MET A 56 -20.89 7.87 0.77
N GLN A 57 -22.14 7.40 0.87
CA GLN A 57 -23.11 7.57 -0.21
C GLN A 57 -23.42 9.05 -0.45
N ARG A 58 -23.68 9.84 0.61
CA ARG A 58 -23.94 11.29 0.48
C ARG A 58 -22.74 12.04 -0.10
N VAL A 59 -21.50 11.66 0.25
CA VAL A 59 -20.27 12.22 -0.35
C VAL A 59 -20.24 11.93 -1.86
N GLN A 60 -20.49 10.68 -2.26
CA GLN A 60 -20.56 10.30 -3.66
C GLN A 60 -21.65 11.11 -4.39
N ASP A 61 -22.85 11.16 -3.84
CA ASP A 61 -23.99 11.87 -4.45
C ASP A 61 -23.71 13.36 -4.60
N TYR A 62 -23.08 13.99 -3.60
CA TYR A 62 -22.67 15.38 -3.64
C TYR A 62 -21.61 15.66 -4.72
N ILE A 63 -20.67 14.74 -4.95
CA ILE A 63 -19.62 14.93 -5.97
C ILE A 63 -20.13 14.65 -7.39
N GLU A 64 -21.06 13.72 -7.53
CA GLU A 64 -21.69 13.41 -8.80
C GLU A 64 -22.72 14.48 -9.19
N ASN A 65 -23.44 15.04 -8.23
CA ASN A 65 -24.48 16.06 -8.43
C ASN A 65 -24.26 17.27 -7.50
N PRO A 66 -23.16 18.02 -7.67
CA PRO A 66 -22.84 19.13 -6.77
C PRO A 66 -23.78 20.32 -6.97
N ASP A 67 -23.94 21.11 -5.90
CA ASP A 67 -24.56 22.43 -6.01
C ASP A 67 -23.63 23.36 -6.82
N GLU A 68 -24.05 23.65 -8.04
CA GLU A 68 -23.32 24.49 -8.99
C GLU A 68 -23.17 25.95 -8.56
N SER A 69 -23.93 26.40 -7.54
CA SER A 69 -23.80 27.74 -6.96
C SER A 69 -22.61 27.88 -6.02
N ILE A 70 -22.05 26.77 -5.53
CA ILE A 70 -20.91 26.80 -4.60
C ILE A 70 -19.61 26.96 -5.40
N THR A 71 -19.03 28.14 -5.31
CA THR A 71 -17.72 28.47 -5.86
C THR A 71 -16.61 28.22 -4.85
N VAL A 72 -15.36 28.22 -5.31
CA VAL A 72 -14.18 28.22 -4.43
C VAL A 72 -14.22 29.38 -3.44
N GLU A 73 -14.56 30.60 -3.88
CA GLU A 73 -14.64 31.79 -3.01
C GLU A 73 -15.67 31.66 -1.88
N THR A 74 -16.74 30.90 -2.12
CA THR A 74 -17.77 30.65 -1.09
C THR A 74 -17.22 29.84 0.09
N VAL A 75 -16.18 29.04 -0.15
CA VAL A 75 -15.54 28.19 0.86
C VAL A 75 -14.24 28.83 1.35
N PHE A 76 -13.34 29.17 0.44
CA PHE A 76 -12.05 29.79 0.70
C PHE A 76 -12.13 31.27 0.30
N THR A 77 -12.38 32.15 1.26
CA THR A 77 -12.75 33.55 0.97
C THR A 77 -11.56 34.43 0.57
N ASP A 78 -11.83 35.61 0.01
CA ASP A 78 -10.81 36.64 -0.26
C ASP A 78 -10.02 37.03 1.01
N ASP A 79 -10.64 36.98 2.20
CA ASP A 79 -9.95 37.21 3.49
C ASP A 79 -8.98 36.06 3.83
N MET A 80 -9.39 34.81 3.61
CA MET A 80 -8.51 33.65 3.78
C MET A 80 -7.33 33.74 2.82
N TYR A 81 -7.59 34.05 1.54
CA TYR A 81 -6.54 34.27 0.54
C TYR A 81 -5.60 35.40 0.94
N SER A 82 -6.13 36.54 1.39
CA SER A 82 -5.33 37.69 1.84
C SER A 82 -4.42 37.33 3.01
N SER A 83 -4.92 36.55 3.98
CA SER A 83 -4.11 36.06 5.09
C SER A 83 -3.05 35.05 4.64
N LEU A 84 -3.38 34.15 3.69
CA LEU A 84 -2.43 33.21 3.10
C LEU A 84 -1.29 33.96 2.38
N ARG A 85 -1.63 34.99 1.60
CA ARG A 85 -0.68 35.85 0.92
C ARG A 85 0.31 36.49 1.90
N ALA A 86 -0.18 36.97 3.05
CA ALA A 86 0.66 37.53 4.10
C ALA A 86 1.61 36.49 4.69
N GLU A 87 1.14 35.28 4.97
CA GLU A 87 1.96 34.17 5.46
C GLU A 87 3.04 33.75 4.44
N MET A 88 2.69 33.70 3.15
CA MET A 88 3.65 33.40 2.07
C MET A 88 4.78 34.43 1.99
N LEU A 89 4.45 35.72 2.10
CA LEU A 89 5.44 36.80 2.15
C LEU A 89 6.33 36.70 3.40
N ALA A 90 5.72 36.44 4.56
CA ALA A 90 6.44 36.28 5.82
C ALA A 90 7.38 35.04 5.81
N ALA A 91 6.99 33.99 5.09
CA ALA A 91 7.80 32.80 4.86
C ALA A 91 8.99 33.04 3.90
N GLY A 92 9.09 34.24 3.32
CA GLY A 92 10.19 34.67 2.45
C GLY A 92 10.02 34.30 0.99
N TRP A 93 8.80 33.99 0.54
CA TRP A 93 8.55 33.73 -0.88
C TRP A 93 8.56 35.04 -1.68
N PRO A 94 9.12 35.05 -2.90
CA PRO A 94 9.28 36.30 -3.64
C PRO A 94 7.95 36.96 -3.99
N GLU A 95 7.85 38.26 -3.77
CA GLU A 95 6.62 39.02 -4.03
C GLU A 95 6.16 38.90 -5.49
N GLN A 96 7.10 38.83 -6.44
CA GLN A 96 6.77 38.64 -7.86
C GLN A 96 6.12 37.28 -8.15
N ASP A 97 6.49 36.22 -7.41
CA ASP A 97 5.90 34.89 -7.59
C ASP A 97 4.49 34.86 -6.99
N ILE A 98 4.32 35.52 -5.85
CA ILE A 98 3.02 35.69 -5.19
C ILE A 98 2.09 36.54 -6.05
N ALA A 99 2.58 37.58 -6.72
CA ALA A 99 1.79 38.41 -7.64
C ALA A 99 1.23 37.63 -8.84
N VAL A 100 1.95 36.61 -9.33
CA VAL A 100 1.42 35.69 -10.34
C VAL A 100 0.26 34.86 -9.75
N VAL A 101 0.42 34.37 -8.53
CA VAL A 101 -0.63 33.61 -7.83
C VAL A 101 -1.84 34.51 -7.49
N ASP A 102 -1.63 35.79 -7.17
CA ASP A 102 -2.70 36.80 -7.03
C ASP A 102 -3.50 36.90 -8.34
N GLY A 103 -2.81 36.89 -9.48
CA GLY A 103 -3.45 36.83 -10.80
C GLY A 103 -4.31 35.59 -10.98
N ILE A 104 -3.78 34.41 -10.66
CA ILE A 104 -4.49 33.12 -10.77
C ILE A 104 -5.72 33.08 -9.85
N TRP A 105 -5.57 33.55 -8.61
CA TRP A 105 -6.67 33.63 -7.64
C TRP A 105 -7.84 34.48 -8.18
N ASN A 106 -7.53 35.71 -8.59
CA ASN A 106 -8.55 36.69 -8.96
C ASN A 106 -9.20 36.43 -10.33
N SER A 107 -8.42 35.92 -11.29
CA SER A 107 -8.91 35.70 -12.65
C SER A 107 -9.53 34.33 -12.90
N ASP A 108 -9.24 33.35 -12.04
CA ASP A 108 -9.64 31.96 -12.28
C ASP A 108 -10.14 31.28 -11.00
N PHE A 109 -9.24 30.96 -10.06
CA PHE A 109 -9.53 29.97 -9.00
C PHE A 109 -10.76 30.31 -8.18
N LYS A 110 -10.93 31.57 -7.75
CA LYS A 110 -12.02 31.95 -6.85
C LYS A 110 -13.43 31.81 -7.47
N GLN A 111 -13.51 31.93 -8.79
CA GLN A 111 -14.76 31.87 -9.55
C GLN A 111 -15.13 30.43 -9.96
N ARG A 112 -14.19 29.48 -9.88
CA ARG A 112 -14.46 28.07 -10.21
C ARG A 112 -15.52 27.50 -9.30
N GLN A 113 -16.40 26.65 -9.85
CA GLN A 113 -17.26 25.78 -9.06
C GLN A 113 -16.39 24.86 -8.19
N ALA A 114 -16.66 24.76 -6.89
CA ALA A 114 -15.81 24.04 -5.96
C ALA A 114 -15.61 22.56 -6.37
N VAL A 115 -16.69 21.87 -6.74
CA VAL A 115 -16.60 20.46 -7.13
C VAL A 115 -16.27 20.31 -8.62
N ASN A 116 -17.14 20.78 -9.51
CA ASN A 116 -17.00 20.56 -10.95
C ASN A 116 -15.81 21.31 -11.58
N GLY A 117 -15.49 22.50 -11.06
CA GLY A 117 -14.44 23.37 -11.60
C GLY A 117 -13.09 23.26 -10.91
N PHE A 118 -13.02 22.69 -9.70
CA PHE A 118 -11.76 22.52 -8.96
C PHE A 118 -11.47 21.05 -8.61
N LEU A 119 -12.30 20.38 -7.81
CA LEU A 119 -12.02 18.98 -7.39
C LEU A 119 -11.99 17.99 -8.56
N LYS A 120 -12.93 18.11 -9.51
CA LYS A 120 -13.05 17.21 -10.69
C LYS A 120 -12.21 17.65 -11.88
N ASP A 121 -11.49 18.76 -11.77
CA ASP A 121 -10.65 19.26 -12.85
C ASP A 121 -9.48 18.30 -13.11
N LYS A 122 -9.52 17.67 -14.30
CA LYS A 122 -8.51 16.69 -14.71
C LYS A 122 -7.14 17.33 -14.91
N GLU A 123 -7.09 18.57 -15.39
CA GLU A 123 -5.84 19.28 -15.64
C GLU A 123 -5.15 19.63 -14.31
N LEU A 124 -5.89 20.17 -13.34
CA LEU A 124 -5.35 20.43 -11.98
C LEU A 124 -4.84 19.12 -11.33
N GLY A 125 -5.56 18.01 -11.52
CA GLY A 125 -5.12 16.68 -11.09
C GLY A 125 -3.80 16.24 -11.73
N LEU A 126 -3.65 16.42 -13.04
CA LEU A 126 -2.41 16.09 -13.78
C LEU A 126 -1.23 16.98 -13.38
N LYS A 127 -1.48 18.25 -13.03
CA LYS A 127 -0.48 19.19 -12.50
C LYS A 127 -0.03 18.86 -11.07
N ARG A 128 -0.77 18.01 -10.37
CA ARG A 128 -0.49 17.54 -9.00
C ARG A 128 -0.49 18.64 -7.93
N LEU A 129 -1.13 19.79 -8.18
CA LEU A 129 -1.04 20.96 -7.31
C LEU A 129 -1.52 20.71 -5.87
N ALA A 130 -2.54 19.86 -5.65
CA ALA A 130 -2.93 19.43 -4.31
C ALA A 130 -2.20 18.15 -3.85
N SER A 131 -2.06 17.16 -4.75
CA SER A 131 -1.53 15.84 -4.35
C SER A 131 -0.03 15.79 -4.05
N MET A 132 0.79 16.69 -4.62
CA MET A 132 2.22 16.78 -4.31
C MET A 132 2.49 17.34 -2.91
N PRO A 133 1.94 18.51 -2.52
CA PRO A 133 2.14 19.02 -1.17
C PRO A 133 1.44 18.12 -0.14
N ASP A 134 0.34 17.44 -0.50
CA ASP A 134 -0.27 16.43 0.37
C ASP A 134 0.70 15.31 0.75
N ARG A 135 1.45 14.76 -0.21
CA ARG A 135 2.46 13.72 0.04
C ARG A 135 3.55 14.13 1.04
N VAL A 136 3.79 15.42 1.21
CA VAL A 136 4.88 15.95 2.06
C VAL A 136 4.37 16.44 3.41
N THR A 137 3.14 16.95 3.47
CA THR A 137 2.63 17.68 4.64
C THR A 137 1.49 16.97 5.36
N ASN A 138 0.84 15.97 4.75
CA ASN A 138 -0.36 15.32 5.28
C ASN A 138 -0.12 14.65 6.64
N THR A 139 0.91 13.82 6.73
CA THR A 139 1.37 13.18 7.96
C THR A 139 2.88 13.20 7.98
N VAL A 140 3.47 13.77 9.03
CA VAL A 140 4.91 13.95 9.13
C VAL A 140 5.42 13.36 10.43
N SER A 141 6.39 12.45 10.33
CA SER A 141 7.09 11.92 11.49
C SER A 141 7.99 12.99 12.11
N THR A 142 7.84 13.17 13.42
CA THR A 142 8.60 14.07 14.27
C THR A 142 9.31 13.28 15.39
N GLU A 143 10.22 13.91 16.13
CA GLU A 143 10.86 13.26 17.29
C GLU A 143 9.85 12.84 18.37
N SER A 144 8.75 13.57 18.51
CA SER A 144 7.69 13.31 19.48
C SER A 144 6.58 12.38 18.97
N GLY A 145 6.62 11.95 17.71
CA GLY A 145 5.61 11.07 17.13
C GLY A 145 5.23 11.42 15.70
N MET A 146 3.94 11.62 15.46
CA MET A 146 3.39 11.98 14.16
C MET A 146 2.60 13.29 14.28
N ASP A 147 2.90 14.22 13.39
CA ASP A 147 2.13 15.45 13.18
C ASP A 147 1.20 15.27 11.99
N TYR A 148 -0.01 15.82 12.10
CA TYR A 148 -1.05 15.69 11.09
C TYR A 148 -1.54 17.06 10.64
N ARG A 149 -1.57 17.30 9.34
CA ARG A 149 -2.18 18.52 8.79
C ARG A 149 -3.67 18.58 9.17
N PRO A 150 -4.23 19.75 9.52
CA PRO A 150 -5.67 19.90 9.67
C PRO A 150 -6.39 19.62 8.34
N THR A 151 -6.91 18.41 8.16
CA THR A 151 -7.67 18.00 6.96
C THR A 151 -8.62 16.84 7.29
N VAL A 152 -9.56 16.58 6.40
CA VAL A 152 -10.48 15.43 6.47
C VAL A 152 -9.75 14.09 6.26
N ILE A 153 -8.68 14.10 5.46
CA ILE A 153 -8.07 12.90 4.86
C ILE A 153 -6.78 12.46 5.56
N ASN A 154 -6.74 12.52 6.89
CA ASN A 154 -5.68 11.95 7.72
C ASN A 154 -6.14 11.69 9.16
N CYS A 155 -5.21 11.36 10.06
CA CYS A 155 -5.48 11.10 11.48
C CYS A 155 -5.43 12.36 12.37
N TYR A 156 -5.74 13.55 11.84
CA TYR A 156 -5.79 14.77 12.65
C TYR A 156 -6.75 14.61 13.84
N GLY A 157 -6.23 14.80 15.05
CA GLY A 157 -6.91 14.43 16.29
C GLY A 157 -7.90 15.48 16.81
N GLU A 158 -7.79 16.74 16.35
CA GLU A 158 -8.68 17.81 16.79
C GLU A 158 -9.91 17.95 15.89
N ARG A 159 -10.94 18.60 16.45
CA ARG A 159 -12.18 18.90 15.73
C ARG A 159 -11.98 20.05 14.75
N LEU A 160 -12.62 19.96 13.59
CA LEU A 160 -12.77 21.01 12.58
C LEU A 160 -14.22 21.50 12.64
N ALA A 161 -14.50 22.47 13.51
CA ALA A 161 -15.87 22.87 13.85
C ALA A 161 -16.56 23.69 12.73
N SER A 162 -15.76 24.38 11.91
CA SER A 162 -16.20 25.17 10.76
C SER A 162 -15.03 25.37 9.81
N VAL A 163 -15.28 25.91 8.62
CA VAL A 163 -14.19 26.29 7.69
C VAL A 163 -13.29 27.37 8.32
N ALA A 164 -13.83 28.31 9.10
CA ALA A 164 -13.03 29.33 9.78
C ALA A 164 -12.11 28.72 10.86
N ASP A 165 -12.63 27.77 11.65
CA ASP A 165 -11.84 27.04 12.65
C ASP A 165 -10.76 26.17 12.00
N TRP A 166 -11.11 25.47 10.91
CA TRP A 166 -10.14 24.72 10.11
C TRP A 166 -9.04 25.64 9.57
N TRP A 167 -9.39 26.79 9.02
CA TRP A 167 -8.43 27.72 8.42
C TRP A 167 -7.39 28.19 9.43
N ALA A 168 -7.82 28.61 10.62
CA ALA A 168 -6.91 29.03 11.68
C ALA A 168 -5.92 27.93 12.07
N LYS A 169 -6.41 26.68 12.21
CA LYS A 169 -5.57 25.51 12.49
C LYS A 169 -4.61 25.21 11.33
N TRP A 170 -5.12 25.23 10.09
CA TRP A 170 -4.34 24.93 8.89
C TRP A 170 -3.21 25.93 8.69
N GLN A 171 -3.47 27.23 8.85
CA GLN A 171 -2.45 28.27 8.78
C GLN A 171 -1.37 28.08 9.86
N SER A 172 -1.81 27.88 11.12
CA SER A 172 -0.88 27.64 12.22
C SER A 172 0.02 26.44 11.94
N TYR A 173 -0.56 25.33 11.48
CA TYR A 173 0.20 24.15 11.08
C TYR A 173 1.19 24.49 9.96
N MET A 174 0.74 25.10 8.87
CA MET A 174 1.58 25.31 7.69
C MET A 174 2.73 26.30 7.91
N PHE A 175 2.53 27.35 8.71
CA PHE A 175 3.44 28.49 8.80
C PHE A 175 4.05 28.73 10.18
N ALA A 176 3.37 28.34 11.27
CA ALA A 176 3.86 28.58 12.63
C ALA A 176 4.50 27.35 13.28
N THR A 177 4.02 26.14 12.97
CA THR A 177 4.57 24.90 13.54
C THR A 177 5.86 24.50 12.82
N GLY A 178 6.93 24.30 13.61
CA GLY A 178 8.22 23.83 13.10
C GLY A 178 8.26 22.32 12.84
N VAL A 179 8.80 21.91 11.70
CA VAL A 179 9.11 20.53 11.34
C VAL A 179 10.31 20.05 12.15
N VAL A 180 10.22 18.85 12.70
CA VAL A 180 11.34 18.15 13.36
C VAL A 180 11.68 16.91 12.55
N LYS A 181 12.26 17.10 11.36
CA LYS A 181 12.85 16.01 10.58
C LYS A 181 14.36 16.17 10.62
N SER A 182 15.10 15.06 10.69
CA SER A 182 16.56 14.98 10.92
C SER A 182 17.46 15.82 10.00
N SER A 183 16.93 16.43 8.94
CA SER A 183 17.65 17.35 8.04
C SER A 183 17.08 18.78 7.99
N VAL A 184 15.97 19.07 8.67
CA VAL A 184 15.26 20.35 8.59
C VAL A 184 14.55 20.68 9.92
N VAL A 185 15.32 20.84 10.99
CA VAL A 185 14.77 21.15 12.33
C VAL A 185 14.38 22.63 12.40
N GLY A 186 13.14 22.92 12.79
CA GLY A 186 12.67 24.27 13.11
C GLY A 186 12.18 25.11 11.93
N GLN A 187 12.02 24.51 10.74
CA GLN A 187 11.37 25.19 9.60
C GLN A 187 9.87 24.97 9.59
N ALA A 188 9.09 25.93 9.10
CA ALA A 188 7.65 25.73 8.91
C ALA A 188 7.34 24.66 7.85
N TYR A 189 6.16 24.02 7.91
CA TYR A 189 5.77 23.00 6.91
C TYR A 189 5.71 23.55 5.48
N ALA A 190 5.37 24.83 5.29
CA ALA A 190 5.43 25.49 3.99
C ALA A 190 6.86 25.54 3.42
N GLN A 191 7.89 25.61 4.27
CA GLN A 191 9.29 25.71 3.86
C GLN A 191 9.89 24.36 3.43
N VAL A 192 9.27 23.23 3.80
CA VAL A 192 9.72 21.88 3.39
C VAL A 192 9.08 21.41 2.07
N LEU A 193 8.17 22.20 1.51
CA LEU A 193 7.57 21.93 0.21
C LEU A 193 8.64 21.91 -0.90
N LYS A 194 8.40 21.08 -1.91
CA LYS A 194 9.31 20.93 -3.04
C LYS A 194 8.67 21.53 -4.29
N PRO A 195 9.47 22.22 -5.14
CA PRO A 195 8.98 22.67 -6.43
C PRO A 195 8.42 21.51 -7.27
N ILE A 196 7.30 21.76 -7.95
CA ILE A 196 6.72 20.81 -8.91
C ILE A 196 7.43 21.08 -10.24
N LYS A 197 8.17 20.09 -10.75
CA LYS A 197 8.99 20.26 -11.95
C LYS A 197 8.29 19.78 -13.22
N LYS A 198 8.35 20.56 -14.30
CA LYS A 198 7.74 20.23 -15.59
C LYS A 198 8.36 18.98 -16.21
N SER A 199 9.66 18.78 -15.99
CA SER A 199 10.38 17.57 -16.40
C SER A 199 9.81 16.27 -15.82
N LYS A 200 9.16 16.35 -14.65
CA LYS A 200 8.49 15.21 -14.01
C LYS A 200 6.98 15.21 -14.24
N TYR A 201 6.37 16.39 -14.32
CA TYR A 201 4.94 16.58 -14.50
C TYR A 201 4.67 17.51 -15.70
N PRO A 202 4.64 16.97 -16.93
CA PRO A 202 4.58 17.80 -18.15
C PRO A 202 3.33 18.66 -18.31
N ALA A 203 2.30 18.44 -17.49
CA ALA A 203 1.04 19.20 -17.52
C ALA A 203 1.17 20.62 -16.96
N ILE A 204 2.20 20.92 -16.16
CA ILE A 204 2.44 22.30 -15.70
C ILE A 204 3.13 23.12 -16.80
N THR A 205 2.78 24.41 -16.87
CA THR A 205 3.49 25.40 -17.68
C THR A 205 4.81 25.82 -17.03
N GLU A 206 5.68 26.51 -17.78
CA GLU A 206 6.92 27.07 -17.23
C GLU A 206 6.64 28.14 -16.17
N GLN A 207 5.57 28.91 -16.35
CA GLN A 207 5.14 29.90 -15.36
C GLN A 207 4.68 29.20 -14.07
N GLU A 208 3.87 28.15 -14.17
CA GLU A 208 3.42 27.37 -13.01
C GLU A 208 4.58 26.64 -12.30
N GLU A 209 5.59 26.15 -13.02
CA GLU A 209 6.81 25.58 -12.42
C GLU A 209 7.54 26.64 -11.58
N ALA A 210 7.72 27.84 -12.12
CA ALA A 210 8.39 28.95 -11.46
C ALA A 210 7.70 29.35 -10.15
N VAL A 211 6.36 29.37 -10.12
CA VAL A 211 5.57 29.74 -8.93
C VAL A 211 4.97 28.54 -8.20
N SER A 212 5.53 27.34 -8.40
CA SER A 212 4.91 26.09 -7.94
C SER A 212 4.77 25.99 -6.42
N LEU A 213 5.63 26.64 -5.63
CA LEU A 213 5.52 26.65 -4.17
C LEU A 213 4.29 27.42 -3.66
N PRO A 214 4.09 28.71 -3.99
CA PRO A 214 2.86 29.41 -3.62
C PRO A 214 1.61 28.81 -4.28
N LEU A 215 1.68 28.39 -5.55
CA LEU A 215 0.54 27.83 -6.25
C LEU A 215 0.04 26.50 -5.65
N GLN A 216 0.96 25.57 -5.32
CA GLN A 216 0.57 24.30 -4.72
C GLN A 216 0.03 24.49 -3.29
N THR A 217 0.50 25.50 -2.58
CA THR A 217 0.03 25.84 -1.22
C THR A 217 -1.39 26.40 -1.24
N LEU A 218 -1.67 27.33 -2.16
CA LEU A 218 -3.04 27.80 -2.41
C LEU A 218 -3.96 26.64 -2.79
N SER A 219 -3.52 25.80 -3.72
CA SER A 219 -4.32 24.66 -4.22
C SER A 219 -4.63 23.65 -3.13
N LEU A 220 -3.67 23.40 -2.22
CA LEU A 220 -3.87 22.51 -1.08
C LEU A 220 -4.88 23.09 -0.08
N ALA A 221 -4.78 24.38 0.24
CA ALA A 221 -5.74 25.06 1.12
C ALA A 221 -7.16 25.00 0.55
N ILE A 222 -7.35 25.33 -0.73
CA ILE A 222 -8.65 25.24 -1.40
C ILE A 222 -9.19 23.80 -1.32
N PHE A 223 -8.36 22.81 -1.65
CA PHE A 223 -8.75 21.40 -1.60
C PHE A 223 -9.23 20.97 -0.21
N ASP A 224 -8.44 21.22 0.85
CA ASP A 224 -8.78 20.85 2.22
C ASP A 224 -10.05 21.58 2.70
N GLY A 225 -10.16 22.88 2.38
CA GLY A 225 -11.33 23.69 2.73
C GLY A 225 -12.62 23.17 2.11
N ILE A 226 -12.59 22.79 0.83
CA ILE A 226 -13.74 22.18 0.14
C ILE A 226 -14.14 20.87 0.80
N LEU A 227 -13.18 20.02 1.22
CA LEU A 227 -13.52 18.77 1.91
C LEU A 227 -14.20 19.01 3.26
N VAL A 228 -13.72 19.99 4.04
CA VAL A 228 -14.31 20.36 5.33
C VAL A 228 -15.74 20.89 5.14
N ASP A 229 -15.93 21.81 4.21
CA ASP A 229 -17.26 22.37 3.88
C ASP A 229 -18.22 21.27 3.39
N MET A 230 -17.76 20.41 2.47
CA MET A 230 -18.56 19.30 1.95
C MET A 230 -19.02 18.37 3.07
N LEU A 231 -18.12 17.90 3.94
CA LEU A 231 -18.50 17.00 5.04
C LEU A 231 -19.43 17.67 6.05
N ALA A 232 -19.24 18.96 6.33
CA ALA A 232 -20.16 19.71 7.18
C ALA A 232 -21.59 19.77 6.61
N ARG A 233 -21.73 19.81 5.28
CA ARG A 233 -23.03 19.78 4.58
C ARG A 233 -23.67 18.39 4.54
N VAL A 234 -22.88 17.34 4.33
CA VAL A 234 -23.41 15.99 4.07
C VAL A 234 -23.57 15.10 5.31
N GLN A 235 -22.96 15.45 6.45
CA GLN A 235 -23.01 14.63 7.68
C GLN A 235 -24.44 14.30 8.15
N GLY A 236 -25.40 15.19 7.94
CA GLY A 236 -26.78 15.02 8.41
C GLY A 236 -26.87 14.91 9.95
N ALA A 237 -28.02 14.43 10.46
CA ALA A 237 -28.28 14.36 11.91
C ALA A 237 -27.95 12.99 12.54
N ASP A 238 -27.65 11.98 11.72
CA ASP A 238 -27.54 10.58 12.13
C ASP A 238 -26.18 10.24 12.77
N GLY A 239 -25.23 11.18 12.77
CA GLY A 239 -23.90 11.00 13.33
C GLY A 239 -22.97 12.17 13.06
N ASP A 240 -21.69 11.97 13.39
CA ASP A 240 -20.61 12.95 13.22
C ASP A 240 -19.46 12.31 12.43
N TRP A 241 -19.09 12.93 11.30
CA TRP A 241 -18.02 12.41 10.44
C TRP A 241 -16.65 12.45 11.13
N GLN A 242 -16.46 13.34 12.10
CA GLN A 242 -15.20 13.50 12.84
C GLN A 242 -15.02 12.37 13.84
N ASP A 243 -16.10 11.95 14.51
CA ASP A 243 -16.09 10.79 15.40
C ASP A 243 -15.87 9.50 14.60
N LEU A 244 -16.55 9.38 13.44
CA LEU A 244 -16.33 8.29 12.50
C LEU A 244 -14.87 8.23 12.03
N ARG A 245 -14.30 9.35 11.59
CA ARG A 245 -12.88 9.47 11.18
C ARG A 245 -11.98 8.98 12.31
N SER A 246 -12.19 9.50 13.52
CA SER A 246 -11.38 9.19 14.70
C SER A 246 -11.40 7.70 15.03
N ASN A 247 -12.57 7.06 14.94
CA ASN A 247 -12.70 5.62 15.13
C ASN A 247 -11.99 4.81 14.02
N ILE A 248 -12.09 5.24 12.75
CA ILE A 248 -11.37 4.57 11.66
C ILE A 248 -9.86 4.70 11.86
N CYS A 249 -9.35 5.90 12.16
CA CYS A 249 -7.93 6.15 12.44
C CYS A 249 -7.40 5.29 13.59
N ALA A 250 -8.16 5.20 14.68
CA ALA A 250 -7.79 4.38 15.82
C ALA A 250 -7.60 2.89 15.43
N ASN A 251 -8.46 2.37 14.54
CA ASN A 251 -8.44 0.95 14.17
C ASN A 251 -7.50 0.63 13.01
N LEU A 252 -7.44 1.47 11.96
CA LEU A 252 -6.67 1.21 10.74
C LEU A 252 -5.26 1.80 10.74
N ASN A 253 -5.02 2.88 11.50
CA ASN A 253 -3.73 3.57 11.49
C ASN A 253 -2.98 3.34 12.80
N HIS A 254 -3.59 3.69 13.95
CA HIS A 254 -2.90 3.63 15.25
C HIS A 254 -2.66 2.19 15.72
N ARG A 255 -3.64 1.29 15.51
CA ARG A 255 -3.54 -0.13 15.91
C ARG A 255 -3.05 -1.07 14.80
N LYS A 256 -2.60 -0.54 13.66
CA LYS A 256 -2.18 -1.36 12.52
C LYS A 256 -1.14 -2.42 12.90
N THR A 257 -0.02 -1.99 13.47
CA THR A 257 1.05 -2.90 13.86
C THR A 257 0.58 -3.93 14.88
N ASP A 258 -0.21 -3.51 15.87
CA ASP A 258 -0.77 -4.41 16.87
C ASP A 258 -1.65 -5.47 16.22
N ARG A 259 -2.52 -5.07 15.28
CA ARG A 259 -3.43 -5.97 14.59
C ARG A 259 -2.68 -6.96 13.69
N ILE A 260 -1.64 -6.53 12.98
CA ILE A 260 -0.79 -7.44 12.20
C ILE A 260 -0.13 -8.47 13.12
N LEU A 261 0.44 -8.03 14.25
CA LEU A 261 1.06 -8.93 15.23
C LEU A 261 0.04 -9.88 15.88
N GLU A 262 -1.18 -9.41 16.17
CA GLU A 262 -2.29 -10.23 16.66
C GLU A 262 -2.63 -11.34 15.65
N ILE A 263 -2.80 -11.01 14.36
CA ILE A 263 -3.09 -11.97 13.29
C ILE A 263 -1.96 -12.98 13.14
N LEU A 264 -0.71 -12.51 13.05
CA LEU A 264 0.45 -13.39 12.91
C LEU A 264 0.61 -14.31 14.13
N SER A 265 0.41 -13.80 15.35
CA SER A 265 0.60 -14.57 16.58
C SER A 265 -0.54 -15.54 16.89
N SER A 266 -1.75 -15.30 16.36
CA SER A 266 -2.91 -16.15 16.59
C SER A 266 -3.10 -17.17 15.48
N GLN A 267 -3.17 -16.70 14.23
CA GLN A 267 -3.53 -17.53 13.08
C GLN A 267 -2.30 -18.17 12.43
N TYR A 268 -1.16 -17.48 12.42
CA TYR A 268 0.03 -17.90 11.67
C TYR A 268 1.24 -18.27 12.54
N ALA A 269 1.09 -18.31 13.87
CA ALA A 269 2.18 -18.70 14.78
C ALA A 269 2.60 -20.17 14.58
N GLY A 270 1.70 -21.01 14.05
CA GLY A 270 2.00 -22.40 13.70
C GLY A 270 2.72 -22.58 12.36
N ALA A 271 2.79 -21.52 11.53
CA ALA A 271 3.46 -21.60 10.24
C ALA A 271 4.96 -21.78 10.41
N ASP A 272 5.55 -22.61 9.56
CA ASP A 272 6.98 -22.90 9.58
C ASP A 272 7.78 -21.77 8.91
N ALA A 273 7.21 -21.17 7.87
CA ALA A 273 7.77 -19.98 7.20
C ALA A 273 6.67 -18.94 6.94
N VAL A 274 6.93 -17.69 7.32
CA VAL A 274 6.09 -16.53 6.97
C VAL A 274 6.94 -15.50 6.24
N LEU A 275 6.55 -15.15 5.03
CA LEU A 275 7.28 -14.24 4.15
C LEU A 275 6.53 -12.93 4.04
N LEU A 276 7.10 -11.87 4.61
CA LEU A 276 6.47 -10.56 4.71
C LEU A 276 7.10 -9.58 3.74
N GLN A 277 6.26 -8.72 3.16
CA GLN A 277 6.65 -7.65 2.27
C GLN A 277 6.27 -6.27 2.85
N GLU A 278 6.96 -5.22 2.42
CA GLU A 278 6.76 -3.82 2.85
C GLU A 278 6.77 -3.60 4.37
N VAL A 279 7.70 -4.26 5.05
CA VAL A 279 7.84 -4.19 6.52
C VAL A 279 8.65 -2.97 6.94
N ALA A 280 8.08 -2.15 7.82
CA ALA A 280 8.77 -1.03 8.46
C ALA A 280 9.76 -1.50 9.53
N ARG A 281 10.87 -0.78 9.75
CA ARG A 281 11.89 -1.13 10.75
C ARG A 281 11.32 -1.28 12.15
N SER A 282 10.38 -0.41 12.53
CA SER A 282 9.72 -0.47 13.85
C SER A 282 8.92 -1.77 14.05
N PHE A 283 8.35 -2.33 12.97
CA PHE A 283 7.67 -3.62 13.00
C PHE A 283 8.65 -4.76 13.27
N ILE A 284 9.83 -4.74 12.63
CA ILE A 284 10.88 -5.76 12.82
C ILE A 284 11.28 -5.84 14.29
N THR A 285 11.60 -4.70 14.92
CA THR A 285 11.97 -4.62 16.34
C THR A 285 10.88 -5.21 17.24
N ARG A 286 9.62 -4.76 17.06
CA ARG A 286 8.49 -5.24 17.86
C ARG A 286 8.21 -6.73 17.67
N THR A 287 8.42 -7.26 16.47
CA THR A 287 8.24 -8.69 16.18
C THR A 287 9.32 -9.53 16.89
N ALA A 288 10.58 -9.09 16.81
CA ALA A 288 11.71 -9.77 17.44
C ALA A 288 11.64 -9.77 18.97
N GLU A 289 11.15 -8.69 19.57
CA GLU A 289 10.97 -8.56 21.03
C GLU A 289 9.67 -9.24 21.53
N GLY A 290 8.71 -9.49 20.64
CA GLY A 290 7.40 -10.05 20.96
C GLY A 290 7.34 -11.59 20.98
N PRO A 291 6.13 -12.16 21.15
CA PRO A 291 5.92 -13.61 21.18
C PRO A 291 6.39 -14.34 19.92
N LEU A 292 6.24 -13.74 18.74
CA LEU A 292 6.72 -14.31 17.48
C LEU A 292 8.23 -14.48 17.47
N GLY A 293 8.99 -13.50 17.97
CA GLY A 293 10.45 -13.60 18.09
C GLY A 293 10.92 -14.71 19.04
N GLN A 294 10.06 -15.21 19.93
CA GLN A 294 10.37 -16.38 20.77
C GLN A 294 10.29 -17.69 19.97
N GLY A 295 9.27 -17.83 19.11
CA GLY A 295 9.02 -19.02 18.30
C GLY A 295 9.72 -19.05 16.94
N HIS A 296 10.07 -17.89 16.39
CA HIS A 296 10.61 -17.72 15.05
C HIS A 296 11.94 -16.97 15.06
N HIS A 297 12.80 -17.30 14.12
CA HIS A 297 13.89 -16.45 13.67
C HIS A 297 13.27 -15.30 12.88
N VAL A 298 13.57 -14.05 13.25
CA VAL A 298 13.13 -12.84 12.53
C VAL A 298 14.28 -12.38 11.65
N LEU A 299 14.20 -12.67 10.35
CA LEU A 299 15.28 -12.49 9.39
C LEU A 299 14.95 -11.36 8.42
N TYR A 300 15.92 -10.49 8.17
CA TYR A 300 15.77 -9.29 7.34
C TYR A 300 17.11 -8.92 6.71
N PRO A 301 17.13 -8.11 5.63
CA PRO A 301 18.37 -7.72 4.95
C PRO A 301 19.34 -7.02 5.88
N ALA A 302 20.64 -7.29 5.73
CA ALA A 302 21.69 -6.53 6.42
C ALA A 302 21.59 -5.02 6.16
N THR A 303 21.11 -4.62 4.97
CA THR A 303 20.85 -3.21 4.61
C THR A 303 19.36 -2.97 4.41
N LEU A 304 18.73 -2.32 5.39
CA LEU A 304 17.33 -1.88 5.32
C LEU A 304 17.19 -0.58 4.48
N ASP A 305 16.06 -0.37 3.83
CA ASP A 305 15.76 0.87 3.09
C ASP A 305 15.58 2.05 4.06
N PRO A 306 16.50 3.03 4.10
CA PRO A 306 16.41 4.15 5.05
C PRO A 306 15.41 5.24 4.60
N LYS A 307 14.95 5.21 3.35
CA LYS A 307 14.17 6.28 2.73
C LYS A 307 12.68 5.92 2.65
N ARG A 308 12.38 4.71 2.18
CA ARG A 308 11.00 4.20 2.10
C ARG A 308 10.57 3.51 3.39
N ASP A 309 11.52 2.99 4.16
CA ASP A 309 11.26 2.13 5.33
C ASP A 309 10.30 0.96 4.99
N GLN A 310 10.56 0.32 3.85
CA GLN A 310 9.85 -0.84 3.33
C GLN A 310 10.87 -1.95 3.10
N ASN A 311 10.69 -3.11 3.75
CA ASN A 311 11.66 -4.19 3.73
C ASN A 311 10.97 -5.55 3.62
N SER A 312 11.61 -6.49 2.93
CA SER A 312 11.22 -7.90 2.91
C SER A 312 11.77 -8.61 4.14
N VAL A 313 10.92 -9.36 4.84
CA VAL A 313 11.25 -10.02 6.12
C VAL A 313 10.77 -11.47 6.06
N ILE A 314 11.53 -12.38 6.66
CA ILE A 314 11.18 -13.80 6.73
C ILE A 314 11.13 -14.21 8.20
N LEU A 315 10.05 -14.87 8.61
CA LEU A 315 9.92 -15.52 9.91
C LEU A 315 10.05 -17.03 9.71
N LEU A 316 11.09 -17.65 10.30
CA LEU A 316 11.29 -19.10 10.23
C LEU A 316 11.13 -19.73 11.61
N ARG A 317 10.26 -20.72 11.75
CA ARG A 317 9.99 -21.37 13.03
C ARG A 317 11.24 -22.07 13.57
N LYS A 318 11.70 -21.67 14.75
CA LYS A 318 12.95 -22.15 15.38
C LYS A 318 12.96 -23.67 15.63
N SER A 319 11.80 -24.24 15.92
CA SER A 319 11.67 -25.69 16.12
C SER A 319 11.78 -26.48 14.81
N ARG A 320 11.60 -25.84 13.65
CA ARG A 320 11.68 -26.45 12.33
C ARG A 320 13.00 -26.15 11.63
N PHE A 321 13.52 -24.93 11.77
CA PHE A 321 14.68 -24.45 11.02
C PHE A 321 15.85 -24.07 11.91
N ASP A 322 17.05 -24.46 11.48
CA ASP A 322 18.32 -23.86 11.90
C ASP A 322 18.82 -22.88 10.83
N VAL A 323 19.22 -21.69 11.25
CA VAL A 323 19.68 -20.63 10.36
C VAL A 323 21.14 -20.34 10.70
N PRO A 324 22.10 -20.75 9.85
CA PRO A 324 23.51 -20.57 10.14
C PRO A 324 23.91 -19.08 10.11
N ALA A 325 25.01 -18.75 10.80
CA ALA A 325 25.60 -17.41 10.69
C ALA A 325 26.04 -17.16 9.23
N GLY A 326 25.71 -15.99 8.68
CA GLY A 326 26.00 -15.67 7.27
C GLY A 326 25.08 -16.38 6.27
N ALA A 327 23.92 -16.88 6.70
CA ALA A 327 22.93 -17.51 5.83
C ALA A 327 22.27 -16.56 4.80
N GLU A 328 22.45 -15.25 4.92
CA GLU A 328 21.91 -14.31 3.94
C GLU A 328 22.60 -14.50 2.58
N VAL A 329 21.79 -14.66 1.54
CA VAL A 329 22.22 -14.83 0.15
C VAL A 329 21.63 -13.78 -0.77
N THR A 330 21.11 -12.67 -0.22
CA THR A 330 20.52 -11.55 -0.98
C THR A 330 21.50 -11.01 -2.04
N ASP A 331 22.79 -10.87 -1.73
CA ASP A 331 23.81 -10.41 -2.68
C ASP A 331 23.99 -11.37 -3.87
N ARG A 332 23.78 -12.68 -3.67
CA ARG A 332 23.80 -13.66 -4.76
C ARG A 332 22.65 -13.45 -5.74
N VAL A 333 21.48 -13.02 -5.23
CA VAL A 333 20.33 -12.64 -6.06
C VAL A 333 20.66 -11.39 -6.87
N PHE A 334 21.18 -10.34 -6.23
CA PHE A 334 21.57 -9.11 -6.94
C PHE A 334 22.65 -9.35 -7.99
N ALA A 335 23.58 -10.27 -7.74
CA ALA A 335 24.62 -10.65 -8.70
C ALA A 335 24.09 -11.30 -9.98
N GLN A 336 22.84 -11.80 -10.00
CA GLN A 336 22.23 -12.36 -11.21
C GLN A 336 21.67 -11.28 -12.15
N PHE A 337 21.55 -10.02 -11.72
CA PHE A 337 21.12 -8.95 -12.62
C PHE A 337 22.24 -8.61 -13.62
N PRO A 338 21.91 -8.19 -14.85
CA PRO A 338 22.91 -7.81 -15.84
C PRO A 338 23.78 -6.65 -15.33
N ALA A 339 25.11 -6.79 -15.37
CA ALA A 339 26.06 -5.79 -14.84
C ALA A 339 25.92 -4.38 -15.45
N ASN A 340 25.36 -4.29 -16.66
CA ASN A 340 25.18 -3.02 -17.38
C ASN A 340 23.74 -2.45 -17.26
N ALA A 341 22.90 -3.02 -16.41
CA ALA A 341 21.54 -2.56 -16.16
C ALA A 341 21.35 -2.19 -14.70
N ALA A 342 20.56 -1.15 -14.44
CA ALA A 342 20.12 -0.86 -13.08
C ALA A 342 19.28 -2.04 -12.57
N ALA A 343 19.55 -2.51 -11.35
CA ALA A 343 18.73 -3.52 -10.72
C ALA A 343 17.28 -3.01 -10.63
N PRO A 344 16.28 -3.84 -11.01
CA PRO A 344 14.87 -3.45 -10.96
C PRO A 344 14.27 -3.50 -9.54
N ALA A 345 15.11 -3.70 -8.53
CA ALA A 345 14.76 -3.72 -7.12
C ALA A 345 15.75 -2.86 -6.33
N ALA A 346 15.25 -2.14 -5.34
CA ALA A 346 16.06 -1.35 -4.42
C ALA A 346 16.41 -2.17 -3.15
N ALA A 347 17.32 -1.62 -2.33
CA ALA A 347 17.60 -2.19 -1.02
C ALA A 347 16.31 -2.32 -0.21
N GLY A 348 16.16 -3.43 0.51
CA GLY A 348 14.93 -3.75 1.24
C GLY A 348 13.86 -4.49 0.43
N ASP A 349 13.77 -4.32 -0.89
CA ASP A 349 12.67 -4.95 -1.67
C ASP A 349 12.78 -6.48 -1.69
N ILE A 350 13.99 -7.03 -1.67
CA ILE A 350 14.27 -8.48 -1.70
C ILE A 350 15.06 -8.88 -0.45
N PHE A 351 14.71 -10.01 0.13
CA PHE A 351 15.53 -10.70 1.13
C PHE A 351 15.58 -12.19 0.81
N ALA A 352 16.76 -12.80 0.86
CA ALA A 352 16.92 -14.24 0.66
C ALA A 352 17.92 -14.84 1.66
N THR A 353 17.59 -16.03 2.18
CA THR A 353 18.40 -16.71 3.20
C THR A 353 18.34 -18.23 3.07
N LEU A 354 19.39 -18.91 3.54
CA LEU A 354 19.45 -20.36 3.65
C LEU A 354 19.05 -20.81 5.06
N ALA A 355 18.32 -21.93 5.16
CA ALA A 355 18.01 -22.58 6.41
C ALA A 355 18.10 -24.10 6.26
N GLU A 356 18.51 -24.79 7.31
CA GLU A 356 18.43 -26.25 7.39
C GLU A 356 17.08 -26.63 8.01
N ASP A 357 16.33 -27.46 7.32
CA ASP A 357 15.12 -28.06 7.87
C ASP A 357 15.50 -29.28 8.73
N LYS A 358 15.22 -29.19 10.04
CA LYS A 358 15.53 -30.21 11.04
C LYS A 358 14.81 -31.54 10.84
N VAL A 359 13.66 -31.52 10.16
CA VAL A 359 12.81 -32.70 9.99
C VAL A 359 13.14 -33.43 8.71
N SER A 360 13.31 -32.71 7.60
CA SER A 360 13.68 -33.33 6.31
C SER A 360 15.19 -33.54 6.17
N GLY A 361 16.01 -32.72 6.84
CA GLY A 361 17.46 -32.65 6.65
C GLY A 361 17.86 -31.86 5.39
N ASP A 362 16.91 -31.37 4.59
CA ASP A 362 17.18 -30.60 3.38
C ASP A 362 17.56 -29.15 3.74
N THR A 363 18.46 -28.55 2.98
CA THR A 363 18.63 -27.09 2.98
C THR A 363 17.52 -26.45 2.14
N VAL A 364 16.97 -25.35 2.63
CA VAL A 364 15.94 -24.56 1.93
C VAL A 364 16.45 -23.13 1.76
N MET A 365 16.41 -22.62 0.54
CA MET A 365 16.51 -21.20 0.25
C MET A 365 15.11 -20.59 0.39
N VAL A 366 14.98 -19.60 1.27
CA VAL A 366 13.72 -18.88 1.49
C VAL A 366 13.92 -17.43 1.05
N ALA A 367 13.02 -16.91 0.22
CA ALA A 367 13.10 -15.55 -0.31
C ALA A 367 11.76 -14.81 -0.19
N SER A 368 11.80 -13.51 0.08
CA SER A 368 10.65 -12.61 0.10
C SER A 368 10.89 -11.41 -0.83
N PHE A 369 9.87 -10.99 -1.59
CA PHE A 369 9.98 -9.86 -2.53
C PHE A 369 8.70 -9.01 -2.63
N HIS A 370 8.87 -7.70 -2.66
CA HIS A 370 7.84 -6.73 -3.05
C HIS A 370 8.09 -6.17 -4.46
N GLY A 371 7.17 -6.45 -5.39
CA GLY A 371 7.19 -5.95 -6.76
C GLY A 371 6.87 -4.46 -6.87
N ASP A 372 7.34 -3.82 -7.94
CA ASP A 372 6.92 -2.47 -8.29
C ASP A 372 5.42 -2.41 -8.57
N THR A 373 4.81 -1.23 -8.50
CA THR A 373 3.36 -1.03 -8.65
C THR A 373 2.76 -1.66 -9.91
N ASN A 374 3.53 -1.78 -11.00
CA ASN A 374 3.06 -2.33 -12.25
C ASN A 374 3.48 -3.80 -12.47
N GLY A 375 4.26 -4.38 -11.55
CA GLY A 375 4.75 -5.76 -11.59
C GLY A 375 5.86 -6.02 -12.62
N LEU A 376 6.41 -4.98 -13.25
CA LEU A 376 7.41 -5.12 -14.32
C LEU A 376 8.78 -5.61 -13.79
N ALA A 377 9.06 -5.41 -12.50
CA ALA A 377 10.23 -5.93 -11.81
C ALA A 377 10.09 -7.42 -11.45
N SER A 378 8.87 -7.96 -11.38
CA SER A 378 8.60 -9.30 -10.88
C SER A 378 9.25 -10.40 -11.72
N VAL A 379 9.21 -10.30 -13.06
CA VAL A 379 9.87 -11.28 -13.94
C VAL A 379 11.40 -11.24 -13.81
N PRO A 380 12.08 -10.07 -13.93
CA PRO A 380 13.52 -9.97 -13.71
C PRO A 380 13.96 -10.47 -12.32
N VAL A 381 13.24 -10.10 -11.26
CA VAL A 381 13.60 -10.50 -9.89
C VAL A 381 13.40 -11.99 -9.67
N MET A 382 12.29 -12.56 -10.13
CA MET A 382 12.05 -14.00 -10.05
C MET A 382 13.17 -14.77 -10.79
N LYS A 383 13.58 -14.31 -11.97
CA LYS A 383 14.71 -14.91 -12.70
C LYS A 383 16.02 -14.81 -11.93
N ALA A 384 16.28 -13.69 -11.26
CA ALA A 384 17.46 -13.51 -10.42
C ALA A 384 17.45 -14.43 -9.19
N VAL A 385 16.31 -14.57 -8.51
CA VAL A 385 16.15 -15.51 -7.38
C VAL A 385 16.39 -16.94 -7.86
N ASN A 386 15.80 -17.34 -8.99
CA ASN A 386 16.02 -18.67 -9.57
C ASN A 386 17.48 -18.89 -10.01
N GLY A 387 18.15 -17.87 -10.53
CA GLY A 387 19.57 -17.92 -10.89
C GLY A 387 20.45 -18.22 -9.68
N ALA A 388 20.25 -17.47 -8.59
CA ALA A 388 20.96 -17.68 -7.32
C ALA A 388 20.64 -19.06 -6.73
N TYR A 389 19.37 -19.47 -6.75
CA TYR A 389 18.95 -20.80 -6.34
C TYR A 389 19.66 -21.92 -7.14
N ARG A 390 19.73 -21.80 -8.46
CA ARG A 390 20.43 -22.79 -9.32
C ARG A 390 21.94 -22.80 -9.11
N GLU A 391 22.54 -21.66 -8.81
CA GLU A 391 23.95 -21.57 -8.40
C GLU A 391 24.17 -22.32 -7.08
N LEU A 392 23.41 -21.98 -6.04
CA LEU A 392 23.52 -22.59 -4.72
C LEU A 392 23.15 -24.08 -4.72
N LYS A 393 22.23 -24.52 -5.58
CA LYS A 393 21.86 -25.96 -5.70
C LYS A 393 23.01 -26.82 -6.23
N ARG A 394 24.01 -26.23 -6.90
CA ARG A 394 25.25 -26.94 -7.28
C ARG A 394 26.21 -27.09 -6.08
N GLU A 395 26.09 -26.22 -5.08
CA GLU A 395 26.91 -26.22 -3.86
C GLU A 395 26.26 -27.07 -2.75
N HIS A 396 24.92 -27.11 -2.73
CA HIS A 396 24.10 -27.78 -1.73
C HIS A 396 23.21 -28.82 -2.40
N ALA A 397 23.63 -30.08 -2.39
CA ALA A 397 22.79 -31.19 -2.85
C ALA A 397 21.49 -31.23 -2.05
N GLY A 398 20.35 -31.36 -2.73
CA GLY A 398 19.03 -31.35 -2.08
C GLY A 398 18.48 -29.95 -1.76
N LEU A 399 19.13 -28.86 -2.16
CA LEU A 399 18.60 -27.50 -1.94
C LEU A 399 17.22 -27.33 -2.58
N ARG A 400 16.27 -26.84 -1.77
CA ARG A 400 14.90 -26.50 -2.18
C ARG A 400 14.67 -24.99 -2.16
N LEU A 401 13.71 -24.49 -2.93
CA LEU A 401 13.33 -23.08 -2.96
C LEU A 401 11.91 -22.86 -2.43
N ILE A 402 11.73 -21.84 -1.57
CA ILE A 402 10.44 -21.24 -1.23
C ILE A 402 10.55 -19.73 -1.47
N PHE A 403 9.69 -19.18 -2.31
CA PHE A 403 9.72 -17.77 -2.67
C PHE A 403 8.32 -17.14 -2.58
N GLY A 404 8.10 -16.33 -1.54
CA GLY A 404 6.88 -15.58 -1.33
C GLY A 404 7.02 -14.17 -1.89
N LEU A 405 6.03 -13.69 -2.63
CA LEU A 405 6.10 -12.36 -3.22
C LEU A 405 4.74 -11.72 -3.46
N ASP A 406 4.72 -10.40 -3.33
CA ASP A 406 3.77 -9.53 -4.02
C ASP A 406 4.33 -9.27 -5.41
N ALA A 407 3.85 -9.99 -6.41
CA ALA A 407 4.28 -9.85 -7.79
C ALA A 407 3.58 -8.69 -8.53
N ASN A 408 2.62 -8.01 -7.90
CA ASN A 408 1.82 -6.94 -8.51
C ASN A 408 1.28 -7.30 -9.91
N THR A 409 0.81 -8.53 -10.11
CA THR A 409 0.25 -8.95 -11.40
C THR A 409 -1.22 -8.57 -11.55
N TYR A 410 -1.67 -8.46 -12.81
CA TYR A 410 -3.01 -7.99 -13.15
C TYR A 410 -3.79 -9.07 -13.92
N ARG A 411 -5.08 -9.23 -13.59
CA ARG A 411 -5.96 -10.24 -14.22
C ARG A 411 -6.14 -9.98 -15.72
N ALA A 412 -6.28 -8.72 -16.09
CA ALA A 412 -6.44 -8.28 -17.48
C ALA A 412 -5.13 -7.76 -18.04
N LYS A 413 -4.84 -8.11 -19.29
CA LYS A 413 -3.67 -7.58 -20.00
C LYS A 413 -3.84 -6.07 -20.24
N LYS A 414 -2.82 -5.31 -19.87
CA LYS A 414 -2.77 -3.84 -20.01
C LYS A 414 -1.35 -3.41 -20.32
N GLU A 415 -1.19 -2.48 -21.25
CA GLU A 415 0.11 -1.93 -21.60
C GLU A 415 0.80 -1.30 -20.38
N GLY A 416 2.05 -1.68 -20.15
CA GLY A 416 2.86 -1.19 -19.03
C GLY A 416 2.59 -1.88 -17.69
N TYR A 417 1.87 -3.00 -17.68
CA TYR A 417 1.56 -3.80 -16.50
C TYR A 417 1.83 -5.29 -16.73
N GLN A 418 2.25 -6.00 -15.69
CA GLN A 418 2.49 -7.44 -15.73
C GLN A 418 1.17 -8.21 -15.65
N ASN A 419 0.85 -8.98 -16.69
CA ASN A 419 -0.30 -9.90 -16.65
C ASN A 419 0.04 -11.17 -15.86
N VAL A 420 -0.96 -11.71 -15.15
CA VAL A 420 -0.85 -12.91 -14.31
C VAL A 420 -0.44 -14.16 -15.10
N LEU A 421 -0.98 -14.37 -16.30
CA LEU A 421 -0.68 -15.56 -17.12
C LEU A 421 0.69 -15.44 -17.78
N GLU A 422 1.08 -14.23 -18.21
CA GLU A 422 2.44 -13.97 -18.72
C GLU A 422 3.50 -14.15 -17.61
N PHE A 423 3.16 -13.81 -16.36
CA PHE A 423 4.04 -14.09 -15.23
C PHE A 423 4.18 -15.59 -14.98
N ALA A 424 3.09 -16.35 -15.15
CA ALA A 424 3.10 -17.80 -15.05
C ALA A 424 3.95 -18.48 -16.13
N GLU A 425 3.81 -18.05 -17.37
CA GLU A 425 4.70 -18.47 -18.48
C GLU A 425 6.16 -18.18 -18.13
N ALA A 426 6.45 -17.04 -17.49
CA ALA A 426 7.82 -16.68 -17.14
C ALA A 426 8.41 -17.57 -16.03
N PHE A 427 7.67 -17.90 -14.96
CA PHE A 427 8.20 -18.75 -13.88
C PHE A 427 8.31 -20.23 -14.31
N THR A 428 7.35 -20.71 -15.10
CA THR A 428 7.36 -22.09 -15.62
C THR A 428 8.51 -22.32 -16.60
N ALA A 429 8.81 -21.33 -17.47
CA ALA A 429 9.93 -21.39 -18.40
C ALA A 429 11.29 -21.55 -17.72
N VAL A 430 11.41 -21.25 -16.42
CA VAL A 430 12.65 -21.39 -15.66
C VAL A 430 12.61 -22.51 -14.61
N GLY A 431 11.62 -23.41 -14.70
CA GLY A 431 11.49 -24.60 -13.87
C GLY A 431 10.94 -24.36 -12.47
N LEU A 432 10.27 -23.21 -12.26
CA LEU A 432 9.50 -22.96 -11.05
C LEU A 432 8.03 -23.29 -11.30
N THR A 433 7.28 -23.48 -10.22
CA THR A 433 5.83 -23.52 -10.21
C THR A 433 5.30 -22.71 -9.01
N SER A 434 3.98 -22.67 -8.83
CA SER A 434 3.34 -21.96 -7.73
C SER A 434 2.38 -22.86 -6.96
N ILE A 435 1.87 -22.37 -5.83
CA ILE A 435 0.76 -23.02 -5.12
C ILE A 435 -0.52 -23.16 -5.97
N PHE A 436 -0.65 -22.36 -7.04
CA PHE A 436 -1.74 -22.43 -8.01
C PHE A 436 -1.43 -23.36 -9.19
N GLY A 437 -0.24 -23.98 -9.21
CA GLY A 437 0.32 -24.70 -10.35
C GLY A 437 0.89 -23.77 -11.42
N ASP A 438 0.98 -24.30 -12.63
CA ASP A 438 1.62 -23.65 -13.79
C ASP A 438 0.73 -22.64 -14.51
N VAL A 439 -0.58 -22.72 -14.27
CA VAL A 439 -1.59 -21.85 -14.89
C VAL A 439 -2.53 -21.34 -13.78
N PRO A 440 -2.20 -20.21 -13.12
CA PRO A 440 -3.03 -19.66 -12.06
C PRO A 440 -4.38 -19.18 -12.61
N ASN A 441 -5.44 -19.30 -11.80
CA ASN A 441 -6.74 -18.70 -12.11
C ASN A 441 -6.65 -17.16 -11.93
N PRO A 442 -6.86 -16.36 -13.00
CA PRO A 442 -6.83 -14.89 -12.92
C PRO A 442 -7.85 -14.27 -11.94
N ASP A 443 -8.92 -15.00 -11.62
CA ASP A 443 -9.96 -14.55 -10.69
C ASP A 443 -9.67 -14.94 -9.23
N TYR A 444 -8.58 -15.66 -8.97
CA TYR A 444 -8.12 -15.94 -7.61
C TYR A 444 -7.42 -14.71 -7.01
N VAL A 445 -8.20 -13.65 -6.78
CA VAL A 445 -7.67 -12.34 -6.39
C VAL A 445 -7.20 -12.33 -4.94
N THR A 446 -6.12 -11.58 -4.71
CA THR A 446 -5.51 -11.36 -3.39
C THR A 446 -5.58 -9.90 -2.97
N THR A 447 -6.07 -9.03 -3.84
CA THR A 447 -6.39 -7.63 -3.56
C THR A 447 -7.83 -7.33 -3.93
N TYR A 448 -8.48 -6.50 -3.13
CA TYR A 448 -9.77 -5.90 -3.43
C TYR A 448 -9.87 -4.57 -2.69
N ASN A 449 -9.26 -3.53 -3.26
CA ASN A 449 -9.37 -2.17 -2.73
C ASN A 449 -9.96 -1.24 -3.80
N ALA A 450 -10.80 -0.30 -3.39
CA ALA A 450 -11.42 0.66 -4.30
C ALA A 450 -11.41 2.03 -3.65
N ARG A 451 -10.85 3.02 -4.34
CA ARG A 451 -10.64 4.33 -3.73
C ARG A 451 -11.93 5.16 -3.71
N THR A 452 -12.16 5.93 -2.66
CA THR A 452 -13.30 6.84 -2.54
C THR A 452 -12.98 8.20 -3.15
N TYR A 453 -13.94 9.13 -3.11
CA TYR A 453 -13.72 10.50 -3.51
C TYR A 453 -12.99 11.38 -2.48
N LEU A 454 -12.83 10.92 -1.24
CA LEU A 454 -12.11 11.65 -0.18
C LEU A 454 -10.60 11.42 -0.32
N GLN A 455 -10.00 11.91 -1.41
CA GLN A 455 -8.56 11.84 -1.67
C GLN A 455 -8.12 12.96 -2.63
N PRO A 456 -6.82 13.32 -2.69
CA PRO A 456 -6.34 14.38 -3.59
C PRO A 456 -6.34 14.01 -5.10
N GLN A 457 -6.59 12.74 -5.44
CA GLN A 457 -6.56 12.23 -6.82
C GLN A 457 -7.93 11.67 -7.20
N LEU A 458 -8.94 12.55 -7.34
CA LEU A 458 -10.32 12.15 -7.64
C LEU A 458 -10.44 11.31 -8.93
N ASN A 459 -9.53 11.46 -9.88
CA ASN A 459 -9.50 10.65 -11.10
C ASN A 459 -9.24 9.15 -10.86
N LYS A 460 -8.84 8.77 -9.63
CA LYS A 460 -8.70 7.38 -9.20
C LYS A 460 -9.87 6.90 -8.33
N ALA A 461 -10.83 7.77 -8.01
CA ALA A 461 -11.99 7.41 -7.22
C ALA A 461 -12.91 6.46 -7.99
N THR A 462 -13.62 5.63 -7.26
CA THR A 462 -14.55 4.63 -7.75
C THR A 462 -15.86 4.77 -6.99
N LYS A 463 -16.99 4.63 -7.69
CA LYS A 463 -18.31 4.61 -7.05
C LYS A 463 -18.51 3.33 -6.25
N SER A 464 -19.40 3.37 -5.27
CA SER A 464 -19.75 2.22 -4.43
C SER A 464 -20.21 0.99 -5.25
N ASP A 465 -20.93 1.22 -6.34
CA ASP A 465 -21.44 0.20 -7.27
C ASP A 465 -20.45 -0.23 -8.36
N GLU A 466 -19.27 0.41 -8.42
CA GLU A 466 -18.24 0.15 -9.43
C GLU A 466 -16.96 -0.46 -8.84
N THR A 467 -16.94 -0.76 -7.54
CA THR A 467 -15.74 -1.22 -6.81
C THR A 467 -15.11 -2.47 -7.44
N ALA A 468 -15.90 -3.45 -7.89
CA ALA A 468 -15.40 -4.64 -8.58
C ALA A 468 -14.78 -4.36 -9.96
N ALA A 469 -15.32 -3.36 -10.67
CA ALA A 469 -15.00 -3.07 -12.06
C ALA A 469 -13.82 -2.09 -12.20
N LYS A 470 -13.72 -1.12 -11.29
CA LYS A 470 -12.72 -0.04 -11.32
C LYS A 470 -11.72 -0.08 -10.15
N GLY A 471 -11.99 -0.88 -9.12
CA GLY A 471 -11.05 -1.11 -8.03
C GLY A 471 -9.83 -1.92 -8.46
N ASP A 472 -8.84 -1.95 -7.58
CA ASP A 472 -7.70 -2.86 -7.66
C ASP A 472 -8.11 -4.24 -7.16
N VAL A 473 -8.55 -5.07 -8.12
CA VAL A 473 -9.08 -6.41 -7.90
C VAL A 473 -8.26 -7.39 -8.74
N ASN A 474 -7.12 -7.84 -8.18
CA ASN A 474 -6.10 -8.57 -8.94
C ASN A 474 -5.42 -9.70 -8.12
N PRO A 475 -4.94 -10.77 -8.79
CA PRO A 475 -4.15 -11.85 -8.19
C PRO A 475 -2.67 -11.44 -8.07
N LYS A 476 -2.33 -10.67 -7.05
CA LYS A 476 -1.00 -10.05 -6.95
C LYS A 476 0.04 -10.92 -6.27
N ASP A 477 -0.39 -11.74 -5.33
CA ASP A 477 0.52 -12.44 -4.42
C ASP A 477 0.74 -13.89 -4.86
N PHE A 478 1.94 -14.42 -4.59
CA PHE A 478 2.35 -15.78 -5.00
C PHE A 478 3.24 -16.44 -3.94
N ILE A 479 3.17 -17.77 -3.89
CA ILE A 479 4.20 -18.62 -3.30
C ILE A 479 4.74 -19.50 -4.43
N LEU A 480 5.98 -19.25 -4.83
CA LEU A 480 6.72 -19.99 -5.85
C LEU A 480 7.73 -20.95 -5.24
N PHE A 481 8.02 -22.03 -5.94
CA PHE A 481 9.04 -23.01 -5.57
C PHE A 481 9.53 -23.78 -6.80
N GLY A 482 10.64 -24.51 -6.67
CA GLY A 482 11.09 -25.39 -7.74
C GLY A 482 10.05 -26.48 -8.04
N ALA A 483 9.75 -26.75 -9.30
CA ALA A 483 8.69 -27.71 -9.68
C ALA A 483 8.92 -29.12 -9.09
N ASP A 484 10.19 -29.51 -8.93
CA ASP A 484 10.58 -30.80 -8.34
C ASP A 484 10.89 -30.71 -6.83
N ASP A 485 10.63 -29.57 -6.20
CA ASP A 485 10.92 -29.34 -4.78
C ASP A 485 9.73 -29.70 -3.88
N PHE A 486 8.54 -29.25 -4.27
CA PHE A 486 7.34 -29.42 -3.47
C PHE A 486 6.11 -29.71 -4.32
N THR A 487 5.09 -30.29 -3.69
CA THR A 487 3.71 -30.37 -4.20
C THR A 487 2.78 -29.71 -3.19
N PRO A 488 1.86 -28.82 -3.60
CA PRO A 488 0.88 -28.24 -2.69
C PRO A 488 -0.14 -29.30 -2.26
N VAL A 489 -0.30 -29.49 -0.95
CA VAL A 489 -1.32 -30.39 -0.37
C VAL A 489 -2.65 -29.66 -0.25
N THR A 490 -2.60 -28.45 0.32
CA THR A 490 -3.72 -27.53 0.45
C THR A 490 -3.20 -26.10 0.39
N TYR A 491 -4.01 -25.17 -0.08
CA TYR A 491 -3.71 -23.75 -0.03
C TYR A 491 -4.99 -22.93 0.13
N GLY A 492 -4.84 -21.68 0.55
CA GLY A 492 -5.94 -20.77 0.79
C GLY A 492 -5.48 -19.32 0.87
N LYS A 493 -6.46 -18.42 0.93
CA LYS A 493 -6.29 -16.99 1.14
C LYS A 493 -7.03 -16.51 2.40
N ASP A 494 -6.63 -15.39 2.97
CA ASP A 494 -7.26 -14.77 4.15
C ASP A 494 -7.30 -13.24 4.02
N ASN A 495 -8.49 -12.64 4.17
CA ASN A 495 -8.70 -11.18 4.26
C ASN A 495 -9.48 -10.77 5.53
N THR A 496 -9.56 -11.68 6.50
CA THR A 496 -10.27 -11.53 7.78
C THR A 496 -9.33 -11.53 8.98
N GLY A 497 -8.14 -12.14 8.83
CA GLY A 497 -7.20 -12.42 9.91
C GLY A 497 -7.52 -13.68 10.70
N GLY A 498 -8.61 -14.38 10.34
CA GLY A 498 -9.06 -15.64 10.96
C GLY A 498 -8.82 -16.86 10.08
N GLY A 499 -7.97 -16.75 9.06
CA GLY A 499 -7.70 -17.83 8.11
C GLY A 499 -8.83 -18.07 7.11
N THR A 500 -9.70 -17.10 6.88
CA THR A 500 -10.83 -17.22 5.93
C THR A 500 -10.84 -16.06 4.95
N TYR A 501 -11.25 -16.33 3.71
CA TYR A 501 -11.42 -15.29 2.70
C TYR A 501 -12.90 -15.06 2.41
N VAL A 502 -13.32 -13.81 2.52
CA VAL A 502 -14.64 -13.37 2.10
C VAL A 502 -14.53 -12.79 0.70
N GLU A 503 -15.05 -13.52 -0.29
CA GLU A 503 -15.10 -13.06 -1.67
C GLU A 503 -15.92 -11.78 -1.81
N ASN A 504 -15.49 -10.89 -2.72
CA ASN A 504 -16.13 -9.60 -2.98
C ASN A 504 -16.18 -8.63 -1.79
N MET A 505 -15.37 -8.86 -0.75
CA MET A 505 -15.20 -7.93 0.35
C MET A 505 -14.10 -6.92 0.02
N VAL A 506 -14.37 -5.62 0.16
CA VAL A 506 -13.32 -4.60 0.07
C VAL A 506 -12.49 -4.64 1.35
N PHE A 507 -11.16 -4.70 1.21
CA PHE A 507 -10.21 -4.59 2.31
C PHE A 507 -9.08 -3.60 1.97
N PRO A 508 -8.51 -2.90 2.96
CA PRO A 508 -8.51 -3.20 4.39
C PRO A 508 -9.86 -3.06 5.11
N THR A 509 -10.01 -3.79 6.21
CA THR A 509 -11.15 -3.66 7.14
C THR A 509 -10.64 -3.24 8.51
N LEU A 510 -11.53 -2.80 9.42
CA LEU A 510 -11.12 -2.43 10.78
C LEU A 510 -10.43 -3.57 11.57
N LYS A 511 -10.55 -4.81 11.09
CA LYS A 511 -9.93 -6.01 11.67
C LYS A 511 -8.78 -6.56 10.83
N PHE A 512 -8.70 -6.20 9.55
CA PHE A 512 -7.67 -6.68 8.62
C PHE A 512 -6.90 -5.50 8.01
N PRO A 513 -5.68 -5.21 8.49
CA PRO A 513 -5.02 -3.93 8.29
C PRO A 513 -4.08 -3.91 7.06
N SER A 514 -4.43 -4.64 6.00
CA SER A 514 -3.71 -4.67 4.73
C SER A 514 -4.70 -4.63 3.57
N ASP A 515 -4.29 -4.07 2.44
CA ASP A 515 -4.98 -4.13 1.14
C ASP A 515 -4.60 -5.39 0.33
N HIS A 516 -3.72 -6.24 0.87
CA HIS A 516 -3.37 -7.57 0.38
C HIS A 516 -3.82 -8.66 1.35
N GLY A 517 -4.42 -9.72 0.81
CA GLY A 517 -4.76 -10.93 1.55
C GLY A 517 -3.51 -11.77 1.85
N VAL A 518 -3.56 -12.54 2.93
CA VAL A 518 -2.52 -13.54 3.21
C VAL A 518 -2.73 -14.71 2.27
N LEU A 519 -1.67 -15.20 1.62
CA LEU A 519 -1.67 -16.52 0.99
C LEU A 519 -1.00 -17.53 1.89
N SER A 520 -1.57 -18.72 2.01
CA SER A 520 -0.99 -19.79 2.81
C SER A 520 -1.16 -21.15 2.14
N ALA A 521 -0.15 -22.00 2.30
CA ALA A 521 -0.15 -23.35 1.75
C ALA A 521 0.55 -24.34 2.69
N LEU A 522 0.07 -25.59 2.65
CA LEU A 522 0.78 -26.75 3.15
C LEU A 522 1.51 -27.40 1.97
N LEU A 523 2.84 -27.40 2.01
CA LEU A 523 3.71 -27.92 0.96
C LEU A 523 4.32 -29.25 1.41
N ARG A 524 4.22 -30.26 0.54
CA ARG A 524 4.87 -31.55 0.74
C ARG A 524 6.15 -31.62 -0.07
N TYR A 525 7.23 -32.07 0.55
CA TYR A 525 8.47 -32.37 -0.14
C TYR A 525 8.25 -33.39 -1.26
N SER A 526 8.73 -33.07 -2.45
CA SER A 526 8.78 -34.05 -3.54
C SER A 526 9.86 -35.07 -3.23
N SER A 527 9.49 -36.36 -3.30
CA SER A 527 10.42 -37.47 -3.10
C SER A 527 11.58 -37.37 -4.09
N GLN A 528 12.82 -37.48 -3.59
CA GLN A 528 14.00 -37.55 -4.46
C GLN A 528 13.88 -38.81 -5.33
N VAL A 529 13.89 -38.64 -6.66
CA VAL A 529 13.90 -39.73 -7.64
C VAL A 529 15.32 -40.24 -7.84
#